data_AF-A0A8I0SQC6-F1
#
_entry.id   AF-A0A8I0SQC6-F1
#
_cell.length_a   1.000
_cell.length_b   1.000
_cell.length_c   1.000
_cell.angle_alpha   90.00
_cell.angle_beta   90.00
_cell.angle_gamma   90.00
#
_symmetry.space_group_name_H-M   'P 1'
#
loop_
_entity.id
_entity.type
_entity.pdbx_description
1 polymer ?
#
loop_
_entity_poly.entity_id
_entity_poly.type
_entity_poly.pdbx_seq_one_letter_code
_entity_poly.pdbx_strand_id
1 'polypeptide(L)' 'MRFTQPGDVILLMEDGVYGAVSGTAKAPLVEAALARKVRVCVLGADLKARALNDTIKGTEITDYAGFVDLVAENKIHSWL' A
#
# COMPACT_ATOMS: atom_id res chain seq x y z
N MET A 1 -0.18 -3.45 10.38
CA MET A 1 -0.85 -2.13 10.38
C MET A 1 -1.33 -1.70 11.79
N ARG A 2 -0.59 -2.09 12.84
CA ARG A 2 -0.98 -1.89 14.24
C ARG A 2 -0.78 -0.45 14.72
N PHE A 3 0.26 0.22 14.24
CA PHE A 3 0.68 1.54 14.73
C PHE A 3 0.14 2.70 13.90
N THR A 4 -0.45 2.43 12.74
CA THR A 4 -1.03 3.47 11.88
C THR A 4 -2.26 4.10 12.51
N GLN A 5 -2.36 5.41 12.36
CA GLN A 5 -3.48 6.26 12.78
C GLN A 5 -4.35 6.64 11.57
N PRO A 6 -5.62 7.03 11.80
CA PRO A 6 -6.45 7.59 10.73
C PRO A 6 -5.77 8.79 10.05
N GLY A 7 -5.74 8.81 8.71
CA GLY A 7 -5.06 9.83 7.92
C GLY A 7 -3.63 9.46 7.51
N ASP A 8 -3.02 8.43 8.12
CA ASP A 8 -1.71 7.93 7.68
C ASP A 8 -1.78 7.33 6.27
N VAL A 9 -0.63 7.31 5.61
CA VAL A 9 -0.42 6.67 4.31
C VAL A 9 0.56 5.51 4.47
N ILE A 10 0.24 4.36 3.87
CA ILE A 10 1.14 3.22 3.72
C ILE A 10 1.47 3.08 2.24
N LEU A 11 2.75 3.01 1.89
CA LEU A 11 3.21 2.60 0.57
C LEU A 11 3.70 1.15 0.63
N LEU A 12 3.14 0.30 -0.21
CA LEU A 12 3.60 -1.07 -0.46
C LEU A 12 4.47 -1.09 -1.72
N MET A 13 5.71 -1.53 -1.59
CA MET A 13 6.69 -1.61 -2.66
C MET A 13 7.57 -2.86 -2.49
N GLU A 14 8.35 -3.19 -3.50
CA GLU A 14 9.13 -4.42 -3.58
C GLU A 14 8.25 -5.64 -3.28
N ASP A 15 8.65 -6.53 -2.37
CA ASP A 15 7.83 -7.68 -1.97
C ASP A 15 6.61 -7.29 -1.11
N GLY A 16 6.57 -6.06 -0.60
CA GLY A 16 5.40 -5.54 0.10
C GLY A 16 4.13 -5.52 -0.75
N VAL A 17 4.24 -5.49 -2.08
CA VAL A 17 3.07 -5.47 -2.99
C VAL A 17 2.22 -6.74 -2.92
N TYR A 18 2.75 -7.87 -2.43
CA TYR A 18 1.93 -9.06 -2.16
C TYR A 18 0.85 -8.80 -1.10
N GLY A 19 1.08 -7.83 -0.19
CA GLY A 19 0.10 -7.40 0.79
C GLY A 19 -1.13 -6.73 0.16
N ALA A 20 -1.00 -6.19 -1.05
CA ALA A 20 -2.10 -5.55 -1.76
C ALA A 20 -3.00 -6.52 -2.53
N VAL A 21 -2.64 -7.80 -2.61
CA VAL A 21 -3.35 -8.80 -3.43
C VAL A 21 -4.63 -9.24 -2.71
N SER A 22 -5.74 -9.19 -3.45
CA SER A 22 -7.05 -9.62 -2.97
C SER A 22 -7.13 -11.14 -2.76
N GLY A 23 -8.05 -11.59 -1.90
CA GLY A 23 -8.26 -13.03 -1.65
C GLY A 23 -7.13 -13.74 -0.89
N THR A 24 -6.08 -13.03 -0.48
CA THR A 24 -5.00 -13.61 0.33
C THR A 24 -5.39 -13.71 1.81
N ALA A 25 -4.72 -14.57 2.57
CA ALA A 25 -4.93 -14.73 4.01
C ALA A 25 -4.67 -13.44 4.82
N LYS A 26 -3.98 -12.45 4.24
CA LYS A 26 -3.67 -11.17 4.89
C LYS A 26 -4.52 -10.01 4.36
N ALA A 27 -5.36 -10.22 3.34
CA ALA A 27 -6.24 -9.18 2.81
C ALA A 27 -7.13 -8.49 3.88
N PRO A 28 -7.70 -9.22 4.87
CA PRO A 28 -8.50 -8.58 5.92
C PRO A 28 -7.75 -7.53 6.74
N LEU A 29 -6.41 -7.64 6.85
CA LEU A 29 -5.60 -6.66 7.57
C LEU A 29 -5.56 -5.30 6.83
N VAL A 30 -5.46 -5.35 5.50
CA VAL A 30 -5.44 -4.16 4.64
C VAL A 30 -6.82 -3.54 4.56
N GLU A 31 -7.87 -4.35 4.41
CA GLU A 31 -9.26 -3.89 4.44
C GLU A 31 -9.59 -3.18 5.76
N ALA A 32 -9.14 -3.73 6.89
CA ALA A 32 -9.30 -3.09 8.19
C ALA A 32 -8.56 -1.76 8.31
N ALA A 33 -7.39 -1.61 7.67
CA ALA A 33 -6.68 -0.32 7.64
C ALA A 33 -7.42 0.70 6.78
N LEU A 34 -7.92 0.30 5.60
CA LEU A 34 -8.74 1.15 4.73
C LEU A 34 -10.01 1.62 5.46
N ALA A 35 -10.71 0.73 6.17
CA ALA A 35 -11.88 1.07 6.97
C ALA A 35 -11.57 2.08 8.10
N ARG A 36 -10.33 2.09 8.60
CA ARG A 36 -9.83 3.05 9.61
C ARG A 36 -9.32 4.36 9.00
N LYS A 37 -9.59 4.63 7.72
CA LYS A 37 -9.14 5.81 6.97
C LYS A 37 -7.61 5.92 6.84
N VAL A 38 -6.93 4.79 6.79
CA VAL A 38 -5.52 4.75 6.36
C VAL A 38 -5.52 4.59 4.84
N ARG A 39 -4.77 5.44 4.14
CA ARG A 39 -4.58 5.30 2.69
C ARG A 39 -3.53 4.22 2.44
N VAL A 40 -3.81 3.31 1.50
CA VAL A 40 -2.87 2.24 1.13
C VAL A 40 -2.54 2.38 -0.34
N CYS A 41 -1.32 2.84 -0.60
CA CYS A 41 -0.75 3.00 -1.93
C CYS A 41 0.14 1.80 -2.27
N VAL A 42 0.24 1.46 -3.55
CA VAL A 42 0.99 0.30 -4.04
C VAL A 42 1.79 0.69 -5.28
N LEU A 43 3.08 0.36 -5.31
CA LEU A 43 3.92 0.71 -6.44
C LEU A 43 3.60 -0.19 -7.65
N GLY A 44 3.06 0.41 -8.70
CA GLY A 44 2.59 -0.29 -9.89
C GLY A 44 3.72 -0.98 -10.68
N ALA A 45 4.94 -0.45 -10.63
CA ALA A 45 6.10 -1.09 -11.26
C ALA A 45 6.38 -2.48 -10.64
N ASP A 46 6.28 -2.59 -9.31
CA ASP A 46 6.50 -3.85 -8.58
C ASP A 46 5.38 -4.86 -8.76
N LEU A 47 4.11 -4.39 -8.83
CA LEU A 47 2.98 -5.25 -9.19
C LEU A 47 3.19 -5.88 -10.57
N LYS A 48 3.59 -5.06 -11.56
CA LYS A 48 3.87 -5.53 -12.92
C LYS A 48 5.04 -6.51 -12.97
N ALA A 49 6.13 -6.21 -12.25
CA ALA A 49 7.30 -7.07 -12.18
C ALA A 49 6.97 -8.47 -11.62
N ARG A 50 5.95 -8.57 -10.76
CA ARG A 50 5.48 -9.83 -10.14
C ARG A 50 4.21 -10.40 -10.78
N ALA A 51 3.74 -9.82 -11.89
CA ALA A 51 2.50 -10.23 -12.59
C ALA A 51 1.24 -10.27 -11.69
N LEU A 52 1.11 -9.31 -10.77
CA LEU A 52 -0.01 -9.19 -9.84
C LEU A 52 -1.05 -8.20 -10.38
N ASN A 53 -2.28 -8.69 -10.63
CA ASN A 53 -3.34 -7.90 -11.27
C ASN A 53 -4.56 -7.62 -10.38
N ASP A 54 -4.86 -8.50 -9.42
CA ASP A 54 -6.06 -8.41 -8.59
C ASP A 54 -5.77 -7.80 -7.21
N THR A 55 -5.86 -6.47 -7.10
CA THR A 55 -5.62 -5.76 -5.84
C THR A 55 -6.88 -5.63 -4.98
N ILE A 56 -6.67 -5.46 -3.67
CA ILE A 56 -7.75 -5.19 -2.71
C ILE A 56 -8.43 -3.87 -3.08
N LYS A 57 -9.77 -3.90 -3.16
CA LYS A 57 -10.57 -2.71 -3.49
C LYS A 57 -10.28 -1.59 -2.48
N GLY A 58 -9.98 -0.39 -3.01
CA GLY A 58 -9.63 0.78 -2.20
C GLY A 58 -8.12 1.00 -2.02
N THR A 59 -7.28 0.08 -2.48
CA THR A 59 -5.85 0.36 -2.66
C THR A 59 -5.63 1.31 -3.84
N GLU A 60 -4.67 2.23 -3.70
CA GLU A 60 -4.30 3.23 -4.70
C GLU A 60 -3.02 2.75 -5.44
N ILE A 61 -3.07 2.57 -6.75
CA ILE A 61 -1.86 2.24 -7.52
C ILE A 61 -1.11 3.54 -7.83
N THR A 62 0.17 3.60 -7.48
CA THR A 62 1.06 4.74 -7.74
C THR A 62 2.26 4.34 -8.58
N ASP A 63 2.96 5.31 -9.17
CA ASP A 63 4.23 5.12 -9.86
C ASP A 63 5.38 5.76 -9.06
N TYR A 64 6.57 5.85 -9.67
CA TYR A 64 7.72 6.46 -9.01
C TYR A 64 7.57 7.97 -8.79
N ALA A 65 6.87 8.69 -9.67
CA ALA A 65 6.62 10.11 -9.46
C ALA A 65 5.69 10.30 -8.26
N GLY A 66 4.59 9.54 -8.21
CA GLY A 66 3.68 9.55 -7.06
C GLY A 66 4.34 9.06 -5.76
N PHE A 67 5.31 8.14 -5.81
CA PHE A 67 6.13 7.80 -4.63
C PHE A 67 6.93 9.01 -4.14
N VAL A 68 7.61 9.73 -5.04
CA VAL A 68 8.36 10.95 -4.69
C VAL A 68 7.43 12.00 -4.06
N ASP A 69 6.23 12.19 -4.62
CA ASP A 69 5.23 13.11 -4.07
C ASP A 69 4.79 12.68 -2.65
N LEU A 70 4.47 11.40 -2.46
CA LEU A 70 4.10 10.86 -1.14
C LEU A 70 5.19 11.09 -0.09
N VAL A 71 6.45 10.94 -0.48
CA VAL A 71 7.61 11.20 0.38
C VAL A 71 7.78 12.68 0.69
N ALA A 72 7.57 13.56 -0.28
CA ALA A 72 7.67 15.01 -0.08
C ALA A 72 6.59 15.54 0.87
N GLU A 73 5.39 14.95 0.84
CA GLU A 73 4.23 15.40 1.62
C GLU A 73 4.18 14.84 3.05
N ASN A 74 4.91 13.76 3.37
CA ASN A 74 4.73 13.00 4.61
C ASN A 74 6.04 12.75 5.37
N LYS A 75 5.96 12.62 6.70
CA LYS A 75 7.07 12.08 7.49
C LYS A 75 7.21 10.58 7.23
N ILE A 76 8.43 10.12 7.03
CA ILE A 76 8.72 8.75 6.59
C ILE A 76 9.09 7.86 7.77
N HIS A 77 8.54 6.65 7.78
CA HIS A 77 9.02 5.55 8.60
C HIS A 77 9.04 4.26 7.78
N SER A 78 10.25 3.74 7.51
CA SER A 78 10.43 2.52 6.72
C SER A 78 10.39 1.29 7.61
N TRP A 79 9.56 0.33 7.25
CA TRP A 79 9.55 -1.02 7.84
C TRP A 79 10.38 -1.93 6.93
N LEU A 80 11.54 -2.37 7.43
CA LEU A 80 12.47 -3.30 6.79
C LEU A 80 12.23 -4.73 7.29
#